data_AF-A0A8C5D424-F1
#
_entry.id   AF-A0A8C5D424-F1
#
_cell.length_a   1.000
_cell.length_b   1.000
_cell.length_c   1.000
_cell.angle_alpha   90.00
_cell.angle_beta   90.00
_cell.angle_gamma   90.00
#
_symmetry.space_group_name_H-M   'P 1'
#
loop_
_entity.id
_entity.type
_entity.pdbx_description
1 polymer ?
#
loop_
_entity_poly.entity_id
_entity_poly.type
_entity_poly.pdbx_seq_one_letter_code
_entity_poly.pdbx_strand_id
1 'polypeptide(L)'
;REDPPTSPKEAWYHQMDTPTVERTVEPQKKKTKDIQKKRQNKDLMELQSLIDAHFECRKKEEEEMIALKERIEKRRAERNEQQRIRAEQDKERQARREAERLRKEELDAQRKADDEAKKKNALSSMGSGFSSHLQRIDQKRGKKQTEREKKKKVLAERCKPLDIDNFSDDKLRETAKEMWQVLFDLEAIKYDSCEKLKRQRYEVCTSTTDRLYCLQTAALSITANSRLMSVRSILIGHVYMRALIPL
;
A
#
# COMPACT_ATOMS: atom_id res chain seq x y z
N ARG A 1 -86.83 4.28 -130.33
CA ARG A 1 -87.26 5.63 -129.91
C ARG A 1 -86.23 6.07 -128.89
N GLU A 2 -85.13 6.62 -129.36
CA GLU A 2 -84.87 8.08 -129.53
C GLU A 2 -84.16 8.60 -128.27
N ASP A 3 -82.85 8.81 -128.39
CA ASP A 3 -82.04 9.72 -127.56
C ASP A 3 -82.01 11.11 -128.27
N PRO A 4 -81.64 12.30 -127.69
CA PRO A 4 -80.51 12.55 -126.75
C PRO A 4 -80.73 13.78 -125.78
N PRO A 5 -79.75 14.68 -125.45
CA PRO A 5 -78.90 14.65 -124.26
C PRO A 5 -78.85 15.98 -123.44
N THR A 6 -78.20 16.02 -122.26
CA THR A 6 -77.48 17.22 -121.78
C THR A 6 -76.33 16.90 -120.80
N SER A 7 -75.10 17.01 -121.32
CA SER A 7 -73.89 17.71 -120.81
C SER A 7 -73.40 17.70 -119.34
N PRO A 8 -72.08 17.88 -119.12
CA PRO A 8 -71.28 17.24 -118.06
C PRO A 8 -70.73 18.21 -117.00
N LYS A 9 -70.31 17.69 -115.84
CA LYS A 9 -69.38 18.40 -114.94
C LYS A 9 -68.36 17.44 -114.32
N GLU A 10 -67.10 17.76 -114.62
CA GLU A 10 -65.86 17.17 -114.13
C GLU A 10 -65.77 17.20 -112.60
N ALA A 11 -65.15 16.18 -112.01
CA ALA A 11 -64.47 16.31 -110.72
C ALA A 11 -63.40 15.22 -110.59
N TRP A 12 -62.21 15.60 -111.05
CA TRP A 12 -60.92 15.20 -110.52
C TRP A 12 -60.97 14.69 -109.08
N TYR A 13 -60.60 13.43 -108.85
CA TYR A 13 -59.76 13.08 -107.70
C TYR A 13 -58.82 11.94 -108.09
N HIS A 14 -57.55 12.30 -108.13
CA HIS A 14 -56.43 11.42 -108.42
C HIS A 14 -56.36 10.26 -107.43
N GLN A 15 -56.20 9.07 -107.99
CA GLN A 15 -55.43 7.96 -107.46
C GLN A 15 -54.14 8.49 -106.79
N MET A 16 -54.09 8.45 -105.46
CA MET A 16 -52.87 8.68 -104.68
C MET A 16 -52.74 7.50 -103.72
N ASP A 17 -51.72 6.68 -103.96
CA ASP A 17 -51.25 5.65 -103.05
C ASP A 17 -51.00 6.26 -101.67
N THR A 18 -51.60 5.69 -100.63
CA THR A 18 -51.28 6.02 -99.25
C THR A 18 -49.91 5.43 -98.91
N PRO A 19 -48.88 6.23 -98.57
CA PRO A 19 -47.71 5.67 -97.94
C PRO A 19 -48.08 5.40 -96.48
N THR A 20 -48.04 4.13 -96.09
CA THR A 20 -48.06 3.74 -94.67
C THR A 20 -46.89 4.44 -93.99
N VAL A 21 -47.17 5.53 -93.28
CA VAL A 21 -46.21 6.16 -92.37
C VAL A 21 -46.06 5.20 -91.19
N GLU A 22 -45.07 4.32 -91.31
CA GLU A 22 -44.51 3.56 -90.20
C GLU A 22 -43.91 4.58 -89.22
N ARG A 23 -44.77 5.08 -88.33
CA ARG A 23 -44.40 6.04 -87.29
C ARG A 23 -43.41 5.33 -86.38
N THR A 24 -42.16 5.77 -86.43
CA THR A 24 -41.03 5.29 -85.63
C THR A 24 -41.28 5.53 -84.13
N VAL A 25 -42.01 4.62 -83.47
CA VAL A 25 -42.24 4.65 -82.00
C VAL A 25 -41.05 4.07 -81.21
N GLU A 26 -40.11 3.38 -81.87
CA GLU A 26 -38.99 2.69 -81.21
C GLU A 26 -37.92 3.58 -80.56
N PRO A 27 -37.42 4.68 -81.16
CA PRO A 27 -36.27 5.41 -80.61
C PRO A 27 -36.58 6.17 -79.32
N GLN A 28 -37.84 6.59 -79.12
CA GLN A 28 -38.29 7.25 -77.88
C GLN A 28 -38.44 6.24 -76.71
N LYS A 29 -38.99 5.05 -76.96
CA LYS A 29 -39.09 3.97 -75.95
C LYS A 29 -37.73 3.39 -75.56
N LYS A 30 -36.75 3.38 -76.47
CA LYS A 30 -35.38 2.93 -76.20
C LYS A 30 -34.65 3.90 -75.26
N LYS A 31 -34.80 5.21 -75.49
CA LYS A 31 -34.21 6.28 -74.64
C LYS A 31 -34.75 6.26 -73.20
N THR A 32 -36.03 6.00 -72.99
CA THR A 32 -36.61 5.93 -71.63
C THR A 32 -36.16 4.67 -70.88
N LYS A 33 -36.03 3.52 -71.56
CA LYS A 33 -35.41 2.30 -71.00
C LYS A 33 -33.94 2.51 -70.61
N ASP A 34 -33.17 3.26 -71.40
CA ASP A 34 -31.77 3.57 -71.09
C ASP A 34 -31.64 4.46 -69.84
N ILE A 35 -32.55 5.40 -69.63
CA ILE A 35 -32.59 6.23 -68.41
C ILE A 35 -32.88 5.38 -67.18
N GLN A 36 -33.86 4.48 -67.25
CA GLN A 36 -34.20 3.57 -66.15
C GLN A 36 -33.03 2.65 -65.80
N LYS A 37 -32.36 2.09 -66.81
CA LYS A 37 -31.19 1.21 -66.63
C LYS A 37 -30.01 1.96 -66.01
N LYS A 38 -29.74 3.19 -66.44
CA LYS A 38 -28.70 4.05 -65.84
C LYS A 38 -29.02 4.39 -64.39
N ARG A 39 -30.30 4.64 -64.07
CA ARG A 39 -30.74 4.90 -62.69
C ARG A 39 -30.52 3.68 -61.81
N GLN A 40 -30.99 2.52 -62.22
CA GLN A 40 -30.78 1.26 -61.50
C GLN A 40 -29.28 0.96 -61.31
N ASN A 41 -28.46 1.19 -62.33
CA ASN A 41 -27.02 0.95 -62.21
C ASN A 41 -26.34 1.93 -61.23
N LYS A 42 -26.79 3.19 -61.19
CA LYS A 42 -26.33 4.17 -60.20
C LYS A 42 -26.74 3.76 -58.78
N ASP A 43 -28.00 3.39 -58.59
CA ASP A 43 -28.54 2.98 -57.29
C ASP A 43 -27.82 1.72 -56.77
N LEU A 44 -27.48 0.77 -57.67
CA LEU A 44 -26.69 -0.41 -57.32
C LEU A 44 -25.24 -0.06 -56.93
N MET A 45 -24.60 0.87 -57.64
CA MET A 45 -23.24 1.33 -57.30
C MET A 45 -23.22 2.10 -55.98
N GLU A 46 -24.22 2.95 -55.73
CA GLU A 46 -24.36 3.73 -54.50
C GLU A 46 -24.64 2.81 -53.31
N LEU A 47 -25.48 1.79 -53.49
CA LEU A 47 -25.72 0.75 -52.50
C LEU A 47 -24.45 -0.04 -52.18
N GLN A 48 -23.67 -0.44 -53.20
CA GLN A 48 -22.40 -1.13 -52.99
C GLN A 48 -21.41 -0.24 -52.22
N SER A 49 -21.30 1.04 -52.57
CA SER A 49 -20.45 2.00 -51.86
C SER A 49 -20.86 2.19 -50.40
N LEU A 50 -22.16 2.21 -50.10
CA LEU A 50 -22.68 2.31 -48.73
C LEU A 50 -22.38 1.04 -47.91
N ILE A 51 -22.52 -0.13 -48.54
CA ILE A 51 -22.18 -1.41 -47.93
C ILE A 51 -20.69 -1.45 -47.57
N ASP A 52 -19.81 -1.12 -48.52
CA ASP A 52 -18.36 -1.13 -48.31
C ASP A 52 -17.94 -0.10 -47.26
N ALA A 53 -18.52 1.11 -47.29
CA ALA A 53 -18.27 2.14 -46.29
C ALA A 53 -18.69 1.71 -44.88
N HIS A 54 -19.84 1.02 -44.73
CA HIS A 54 -20.30 0.52 -43.44
C HIS A 54 -19.37 -0.56 -42.88
N PHE A 55 -18.94 -1.52 -43.72
CA PHE A 55 -18.01 -2.57 -43.30
C PHE A 55 -16.64 -2.00 -42.93
N GLU A 56 -16.09 -1.08 -43.72
CA GLU A 56 -14.81 -0.45 -43.43
C GLU A 56 -14.86 0.44 -42.18
N CYS A 57 -15.97 1.16 -41.95
CA CYS A 57 -16.18 1.92 -40.72
C CYS A 57 -16.20 1.01 -39.48
N ARG A 58 -17.02 -0.06 -39.52
CA ARG A 58 -17.09 -1.03 -38.43
C ARG A 58 -15.77 -1.74 -38.17
N LYS A 59 -15.06 -2.13 -39.22
CA LYS A 59 -13.76 -2.79 -39.11
C LYS A 59 -12.73 -1.90 -38.42
N LYS A 60 -12.65 -0.62 -38.81
CA LYS A 60 -11.76 0.36 -38.18
C LYS A 60 -12.13 0.60 -36.71
N GLU A 61 -13.41 0.76 -36.41
CA GLU A 61 -13.88 0.90 -35.02
C GLU A 61 -13.56 -0.35 -34.18
N GLU A 62 -13.71 -1.55 -34.73
CA GLU A 62 -13.38 -2.80 -34.04
C GLU A 62 -11.87 -2.93 -33.79
N GLU A 63 -11.05 -2.61 -34.78
CA GLU A 63 -9.58 -2.59 -34.64
C GLU A 63 -9.13 -1.57 -33.57
N GLU A 64 -9.71 -0.37 -33.56
CA GLU A 64 -9.44 0.65 -32.54
C GLU A 64 -9.88 0.20 -31.14
N MET A 65 -11.05 -0.43 -31.04
CA MET A 65 -11.56 -0.96 -29.77
C MET A 65 -10.70 -2.11 -29.24
N ILE A 66 -10.20 -2.98 -30.12
CA ILE A 66 -9.27 -4.05 -29.75
C ILE A 66 -7.93 -3.45 -29.28
N ALA A 67 -7.34 -2.54 -30.05
CA ALA A 67 -6.08 -1.88 -29.68
C ALA A 67 -6.18 -1.14 -28.33
N LEU A 68 -7.31 -0.50 -28.06
CA LEU A 68 -7.55 0.17 -26.78
C LEU A 68 -7.64 -0.84 -25.62
N LYS A 69 -8.37 -1.94 -25.80
CA LYS A 69 -8.48 -3.02 -24.81
C LYS A 69 -7.12 -3.63 -24.51
N GLU A 70 -6.34 -3.96 -25.53
CA GLU A 70 -4.98 -4.49 -25.37
C GLU A 70 -4.08 -3.52 -24.59
N ARG A 71 -4.18 -2.22 -24.86
CA ARG A 71 -3.40 -1.21 -24.13
C ARG A 71 -3.82 -1.10 -22.66
N ILE A 72 -5.11 -1.21 -22.36
CA ILE A 72 -5.61 -1.24 -20.97
C ILE A 72 -5.16 -2.50 -20.26
N GLU A 73 -5.26 -3.65 -20.92
CA GLU A 73 -4.87 -4.95 -20.38
C GLU A 73 -3.36 -5.02 -20.11
N LYS A 74 -2.54 -4.51 -21.03
CA LYS A 74 -1.10 -4.35 -20.82
C LYS A 74 -0.79 -3.50 -19.59
N ARG A 75 -1.43 -2.34 -19.41
CA ARG A 75 -1.24 -1.49 -18.21
C ARG A 75 -1.72 -2.16 -16.92
N ARG A 76 -2.77 -2.99 -16.99
CA ARG A 76 -3.22 -3.78 -15.84
C ARG A 76 -2.22 -4.87 -15.49
N ALA A 77 -1.72 -5.60 -16.48
CA ALA A 77 -0.69 -6.61 -16.31
C ALA A 77 0.61 -6.01 -15.73
N GLU A 78 1.07 -4.88 -16.24
CA GLU A 78 2.24 -4.16 -15.72
C GLU A 78 2.07 -3.76 -14.24
N ARG A 79 0.90 -3.23 -13.86
CA ARG A 79 0.61 -2.89 -12.45
C ARG A 79 0.61 -4.14 -11.56
N ASN A 80 -0.02 -5.22 -12.03
CA ASN A 80 -0.06 -6.47 -11.28
C ASN A 80 1.34 -7.07 -11.11
N GLU A 81 2.18 -7.02 -12.15
CA GLU A 81 3.56 -7.51 -12.09
C GLU A 81 4.42 -6.64 -11.16
N GLN A 82 4.28 -5.30 -11.21
CA GLN A 82 4.94 -4.43 -10.25
C GLN A 82 4.55 -4.75 -8.80
N GLN A 83 3.29 -5.08 -8.57
CA GLN A 83 2.80 -5.46 -7.24
C GLN A 83 3.35 -6.83 -6.81
N ARG A 84 3.44 -7.79 -7.74
CA ARG A 84 4.06 -9.11 -7.51
C ARG A 84 5.55 -8.97 -7.16
N ILE A 85 6.30 -8.17 -7.92
CA ILE A 85 7.72 -7.90 -7.66
C ILE A 85 7.92 -7.25 -6.29
N ARG A 86 7.10 -6.25 -5.93
CA ARG A 86 7.17 -5.63 -4.58
C ARG A 86 6.86 -6.64 -3.48
N ALA A 87 5.83 -7.46 -3.65
CA ALA A 87 5.47 -8.49 -2.67
C ALA A 87 6.58 -9.56 -2.52
N GLU A 88 7.21 -9.96 -3.62
CA GLU A 88 8.32 -10.90 -3.64
C GLU A 88 9.57 -10.34 -2.96
N GLN A 89 9.95 -9.09 -3.28
CA GLN A 89 11.06 -8.40 -2.61
C GLN A 89 10.81 -8.21 -1.11
N ASP A 90 9.57 -7.93 -0.70
CA ASP A 90 9.21 -7.82 0.72
C ASP A 90 9.30 -9.17 1.44
N LYS A 91 8.81 -10.23 0.80
CA LYS A 91 8.89 -11.60 1.31
C LYS A 91 10.35 -12.07 1.41
N GLU A 92 11.18 -11.77 0.42
CA GLU A 92 12.61 -12.09 0.43
C GLU A 92 13.33 -11.35 1.55
N ARG A 93 13.06 -10.04 1.74
CA ARG A 93 13.63 -9.27 2.85
C ARG A 93 13.19 -9.80 4.21
N GLN A 94 11.96 -10.30 4.34
CA GLN A 94 11.49 -10.95 5.58
C GLN A 94 12.20 -12.29 5.77
N ALA A 95 12.23 -13.15 4.74
CA ALA A 95 12.90 -14.43 4.76
C ALA A 95 14.40 -14.31 5.11
N ARG A 96 15.11 -13.31 4.58
CA ARG A 96 16.52 -13.05 4.92
C ARG A 96 16.71 -12.70 6.39
N ARG A 97 15.83 -11.87 6.97
CA ARG A 97 15.88 -11.53 8.41
C ARG A 97 15.56 -12.73 9.28
N GLU A 98 14.61 -13.57 8.85
CA GLU A 98 14.24 -14.78 9.58
C GLU A 98 15.32 -15.86 9.47
N ALA A 99 15.95 -16.03 8.30
CA ALA A 99 17.06 -16.96 8.11
C ALA A 99 18.30 -16.54 8.89
N GLU A 100 18.62 -15.24 8.96
CA GLU A 100 19.71 -14.73 9.82
C GLU A 100 19.41 -14.98 11.30
N ARG A 101 18.17 -14.73 11.72
CA ARG A 101 17.71 -15.03 13.08
C ARG A 101 17.80 -16.53 13.36
N LEU A 102 17.37 -17.38 12.43
CA LEU A 102 17.41 -18.84 12.58
C LEU A 102 18.85 -19.34 12.66
N ARG A 103 19.76 -18.86 11.80
CA ARG A 103 21.18 -19.22 11.84
C ARG A 103 21.84 -18.80 13.15
N LYS A 104 21.49 -17.62 13.69
CA LYS A 104 21.97 -17.17 14.99
C LYS A 104 21.39 -18.01 16.14
N GLU A 105 20.10 -18.34 16.08
CA GLU A 105 19.44 -19.21 17.06
C GLU A 105 20.02 -20.63 17.03
N GLU A 106 20.39 -21.15 15.86
CA GLU A 106 21.02 -22.46 15.67
C GLU A 106 22.47 -22.48 16.18
N LEU A 107 23.26 -21.44 15.89
CA LEU A 107 24.61 -21.29 16.45
C LEU A 107 24.60 -21.12 17.98
N ASP A 108 23.67 -20.33 18.52
CA ASP A 108 23.51 -20.18 19.97
C ASP A 108 22.98 -21.46 20.63
N ALA A 109 22.13 -22.23 19.95
CA ALA A 109 21.67 -23.53 20.42
C ALA A 109 22.81 -24.55 20.43
N GLN A 110 23.65 -24.58 19.39
CA GLN A 110 24.81 -25.46 19.30
C GLN A 110 25.86 -25.10 20.35
N ARG A 111 26.18 -23.80 20.54
CA ARG A 111 27.06 -23.35 21.63
C ARG A 111 26.53 -23.71 23.01
N LYS A 112 25.21 -23.56 23.24
CA LYS A 112 24.58 -24.00 24.50
C LYS A 112 24.65 -25.51 24.68
N ALA A 113 24.45 -26.30 23.63
CA ALA A 113 24.57 -27.75 23.70
C ALA A 113 26.02 -28.17 24.00
N ASP A 114 27.01 -27.54 23.39
CA ASP A 114 28.43 -27.78 23.65
C ASP A 114 28.85 -27.36 25.06
N ASP A 115 28.37 -26.20 25.53
CA ASP A 115 28.64 -25.71 26.89
C ASP A 115 27.92 -26.57 27.94
N GLU A 116 26.70 -27.07 27.66
CA GLU A 116 25.95 -27.98 28.52
C GLU A 116 26.58 -29.38 28.55
N ALA A 117 27.13 -29.86 27.43
CA ALA A 117 27.93 -31.08 27.37
C ALA A 117 29.26 -30.95 28.12
N LYS A 118 30.01 -29.85 27.91
CA LYS A 118 31.25 -29.55 28.64
C LYS A 118 30.99 -29.36 30.13
N LYS A 119 29.90 -28.70 30.48
CA LYS A 119 29.50 -28.51 31.88
C LYS A 119 28.99 -29.80 32.51
N LYS A 120 28.27 -30.67 31.80
CA LYS A 120 27.95 -32.02 32.29
C LYS A 120 29.23 -32.81 32.53
N ASN A 121 30.20 -32.71 31.63
CA ASN A 121 31.52 -33.34 31.79
C ASN A 121 32.31 -32.75 32.98
N ALA A 122 32.25 -31.44 33.19
CA ALA A 122 32.93 -30.75 34.29
C ALA A 122 32.22 -30.88 35.65
N LEU A 123 30.88 -30.94 35.68
CA LEU A 123 30.08 -31.17 36.89
C LEU A 123 30.15 -32.62 37.36
N SER A 124 30.41 -33.57 36.46
CA SER A 124 30.84 -34.92 36.83
C SER A 124 32.23 -34.95 37.48
N SER A 125 33.02 -33.87 37.36
CA SER A 125 34.42 -33.81 37.83
C SER A 125 34.62 -32.92 39.06
N MET A 126 33.87 -31.82 39.26
CA MET A 126 34.12 -30.88 40.36
C MET A 126 32.81 -30.38 41.01
N GLY A 127 32.62 -30.72 42.27
CA GLY A 127 31.37 -30.56 43.02
C GLY A 127 30.99 -29.13 43.46
N SER A 128 29.68 -29.00 43.71
CA SER A 128 28.96 -28.13 44.67
C SER A 128 29.08 -26.60 44.66
N GLY A 129 29.79 -25.95 43.72
CA GLY A 129 29.84 -24.47 43.64
C GLY A 129 28.90 -23.80 42.62
N PHE A 130 28.36 -24.55 41.66
CA PHE A 130 27.78 -23.99 40.42
C PHE A 130 26.24 -23.76 40.46
N SER A 131 25.62 -23.77 41.65
CA SER A 131 24.16 -23.72 41.75
C SER A 131 23.56 -22.33 41.47
N SER A 132 24.22 -21.22 41.83
CA SER A 132 23.63 -19.87 41.71
C SER A 132 23.69 -19.27 40.30
N HIS A 133 24.69 -19.62 39.49
CA HIS A 133 24.85 -19.09 38.13
C HIS A 133 23.83 -19.72 37.16
N LEU A 134 23.50 -20.99 37.37
CA LEU A 134 22.47 -21.73 36.64
C LEU A 134 21.08 -21.13 36.80
N GLN A 135 20.71 -20.75 38.02
CA GLN A 135 19.39 -20.20 38.34
C GLN A 135 19.14 -18.83 37.67
N ARG A 136 20.21 -18.05 37.43
CA ARG A 136 20.13 -16.79 36.66
C ARG A 136 20.00 -17.00 35.16
N ILE A 137 20.55 -18.09 34.62
CA ILE A 137 20.47 -18.45 33.20
C ILE A 137 19.10 -19.06 32.89
N ASP A 138 18.55 -19.89 33.79
CA ASP A 138 17.25 -20.53 33.57
C ASP A 138 16.08 -19.54 33.65
N GLN A 139 16.16 -18.52 34.51
CA GLN A 139 15.21 -17.40 34.51
C GLN A 139 15.25 -16.52 33.24
N LYS A 140 16.31 -16.64 32.42
CA LYS A 140 16.42 -16.01 31.09
C LYS A 140 16.02 -16.94 29.94
N ARG A 141 15.79 -18.24 30.20
CA ARG A 141 15.57 -19.28 29.17
C ARG A 141 14.10 -19.43 28.77
N GLY A 142 13.16 -18.86 29.54
CA GLY A 142 11.84 -18.52 29.01
C GLY A 142 11.97 -17.29 28.10
N LYS A 143 11.59 -17.40 26.82
CA LYS A 143 11.45 -16.28 25.88
C LYS A 143 10.48 -15.25 26.49
N LYS A 144 10.97 -14.39 27.40
CA LYS A 144 10.21 -13.26 27.92
C LYS A 144 9.95 -12.38 26.72
N GLN A 145 8.68 -12.31 26.32
CA GLN A 145 8.23 -11.46 25.23
C GLN A 145 8.85 -10.07 25.44
N THR A 146 9.59 -9.60 24.45
CA THR A 146 10.32 -8.35 24.60
C THR A 146 9.32 -7.22 24.83
N GLU A 147 9.69 -6.17 25.57
CA GLU A 147 8.81 -5.01 25.77
C GLU A 147 8.34 -4.41 24.42
N ARG A 148 9.18 -4.55 23.38
CA ARG A 148 8.82 -4.20 21.99
C ARG A 148 7.69 -5.06 21.44
N GLU A 149 7.73 -6.38 21.64
CA GLU A 149 6.69 -7.31 21.21
C GLU A 149 5.40 -7.14 22.01
N LYS A 150 5.49 -6.86 23.32
CA LYS A 150 4.32 -6.55 24.15
C LYS A 150 3.64 -5.26 23.69
N LYS A 151 4.42 -4.19 23.47
CA LYS A 151 3.90 -2.94 22.92
C LYS A 151 3.23 -3.15 21.56
N LYS A 152 3.86 -3.93 20.67
CA LYS A 152 3.29 -4.23 19.36
C LYS A 152 1.97 -5.00 19.47
N LYS A 153 1.90 -6.00 20.36
CA LYS A 153 0.69 -6.77 20.63
C LYS A 153 -0.44 -5.87 21.16
N VAL A 154 -0.18 -5.08 22.19
CA VAL A 154 -1.17 -4.16 22.79
C VAL A 154 -1.64 -3.10 21.79
N LEU A 155 -0.76 -2.56 20.95
CA LEU A 155 -1.16 -1.61 19.92
C LEU A 155 -2.02 -2.27 18.85
N ALA A 156 -1.72 -3.50 18.44
CA ALA A 156 -2.54 -4.24 17.49
C ALA A 156 -3.94 -4.57 18.07
N GLU A 157 -4.03 -4.89 19.35
CA GLU A 157 -5.32 -5.12 20.04
C GLU A 157 -6.16 -3.84 20.14
N ARG A 158 -5.53 -2.68 20.30
CA ARG A 158 -6.21 -1.37 20.37
C ARG A 158 -6.57 -0.81 19.00
N CYS A 159 -5.79 -1.12 17.98
CA CYS A 159 -6.00 -0.61 16.62
C CYS A 159 -7.02 -1.48 15.90
N LYS A 160 -8.29 -1.06 15.92
CA LYS A 160 -9.34 -1.73 15.16
C LYS A 160 -9.14 -1.44 13.66
N PRO A 161 -9.03 -2.46 12.80
CA PRO A 161 -9.02 -2.24 11.36
C PRO A 161 -10.39 -1.68 10.94
N LEU A 162 -10.37 -0.62 10.13
CA LEU A 162 -11.57 -0.02 9.57
C LEU A 162 -11.76 -0.52 8.16
N ASP A 163 -12.91 -1.11 7.90
CA ASP A 163 -13.37 -1.42 6.55
C ASP A 163 -14.28 -0.28 6.10
N ILE A 164 -13.91 0.43 5.04
CA ILE A 164 -14.54 1.67 4.57
C ILE A 164 -15.20 1.50 3.19
N ASP A 165 -15.00 0.37 2.51
CA ASP A 165 -15.36 0.23 1.09
C ASP A 165 -16.88 0.09 0.85
N ASN A 166 -17.66 -0.21 1.90
CA ASN A 166 -19.10 -0.47 1.80
C ASN A 166 -19.95 0.39 2.75
N PHE A 167 -19.45 1.53 3.22
CA PHE A 167 -20.19 2.39 4.15
C PHE A 167 -21.15 3.36 3.43
N SER A 168 -22.30 3.64 4.06
CA SER A 168 -23.20 4.74 3.64
C SER A 168 -22.71 6.09 4.18
N ASP A 169 -23.12 7.22 3.57
CA ASP A 169 -22.68 8.57 4.00
C ASP A 169 -22.91 8.83 5.49
N ASP A 170 -24.09 8.44 6.00
CA ASP A 170 -24.43 8.60 7.41
C ASP A 170 -23.51 7.79 8.34
N LYS A 171 -23.18 6.54 7.94
CA LYS A 171 -22.24 5.69 8.71
C LYS A 171 -20.83 6.26 8.70
N LEU A 172 -20.37 6.83 7.57
CA LEU A 172 -19.07 7.49 7.50
C LEU A 172 -19.00 8.69 8.46
N ARG A 173 -20.06 9.49 8.55
CA ARG A 173 -20.12 10.64 9.48
C ARG A 173 -20.11 10.21 10.93
N GLU A 174 -20.81 9.13 11.27
CA GLU A 174 -20.84 8.59 12.63
C GLU A 174 -19.47 8.01 13.01
N THR A 175 -18.87 7.15 12.18
CA THR A 175 -17.53 6.59 12.41
C THR A 175 -16.45 7.67 12.49
N ALA A 176 -16.54 8.74 11.69
CA ALA A 176 -15.61 9.86 11.78
C ALA A 176 -15.70 10.59 13.13
N LYS A 177 -16.91 10.78 13.68
CA LYS A 177 -17.11 11.37 15.01
C LYS A 177 -16.58 10.46 16.11
N GLU A 178 -16.84 9.16 16.02
CA GLU A 178 -16.31 8.17 16.98
C GLU A 178 -14.78 8.14 16.97
N MET A 179 -14.15 8.15 15.78
CA MET A 179 -12.69 8.20 15.66
C MET A 179 -12.12 9.49 16.25
N TRP A 180 -12.78 10.62 16.02
CA TRP A 180 -12.39 11.89 16.61
C TRP A 180 -12.46 11.85 18.13
N GLN A 181 -13.53 11.29 18.70
CA GLN A 181 -13.68 11.14 20.15
C GLN A 181 -12.58 10.24 20.74
N VAL A 182 -12.29 9.10 20.10
CA VAL A 182 -11.20 8.20 20.53
C VAL A 182 -9.85 8.93 20.50
N LEU A 183 -9.58 9.73 19.47
CA LEU A 183 -8.35 10.51 19.36
C LEU A 183 -8.25 11.54 20.48
N PHE A 184 -9.35 12.26 20.76
CA PHE A 184 -9.43 13.24 21.83
C PHE A 184 -9.15 12.61 23.21
N ASP A 185 -9.79 11.48 23.51
CA ASP A 185 -9.60 10.77 24.78
C ASP A 185 -8.15 10.26 24.93
N LEU A 186 -7.55 9.74 23.86
CA LEU A 186 -6.14 9.31 23.86
C LEU A 186 -5.18 10.49 24.10
N GLU A 187 -5.47 11.65 23.53
CA GLU A 187 -4.68 12.86 23.73
C GLU A 187 -4.75 13.35 25.19
N ALA A 188 -5.95 13.31 25.79
CA ALA A 188 -6.14 13.62 27.21
C ALA A 188 -5.33 12.68 28.12
N ILE A 189 -5.40 11.37 27.89
CA ILE A 189 -4.62 10.37 28.66
C ILE A 189 -3.12 10.59 28.49
N LYS A 190 -2.66 10.95 27.28
CA LYS A 190 -1.26 11.27 27.01
C LYS A 190 -0.83 12.51 27.79
N TYR A 191 -1.65 13.55 27.82
CA TYR A 191 -1.38 14.78 28.57
C TYR A 191 -1.21 14.50 30.06
N ASP A 192 -2.18 13.80 30.68
CA ASP A 192 -2.12 13.44 32.11
C ASP A 192 -0.90 12.59 32.45
N SER A 193 -0.55 11.65 31.56
CA SER A 193 0.64 10.81 31.72
C SER A 193 1.94 11.62 31.65
N CYS A 194 2.01 12.59 30.74
CA CYS A 194 3.15 13.51 30.63
C CYS A 194 3.30 14.39 31.87
N GLU A 195 2.21 14.97 32.37
CA GLU A 195 2.23 15.77 33.60
C GLU A 195 2.62 14.94 34.82
N LYS A 196 2.09 13.71 34.93
CA LYS A 196 2.49 12.77 35.97
C LYS A 196 3.98 12.44 35.89
N LEU A 197 4.51 12.21 34.70
CA LEU A 197 5.94 11.94 34.52
C LEU A 197 6.80 13.14 34.90
N LYS A 198 6.37 14.37 34.58
CA LYS A 198 7.08 15.59 35.01
C LYS A 198 7.13 15.71 36.53
N ARG A 199 6.00 15.45 37.23
CA ARG A 199 5.94 15.44 38.70
C ARG A 199 6.85 14.37 39.30
N GLN A 200 6.79 13.14 38.79
CA GLN A 200 7.67 12.04 39.23
C GLN A 200 9.14 12.37 39.00
N ARG A 201 9.49 13.00 37.88
CA ARG A 201 10.86 13.45 37.63
C ARG A 201 11.31 14.49 38.65
N TYR A 202 10.44 15.42 39.04
CA TYR A 202 10.73 16.39 40.09
C TYR A 202 10.92 15.70 41.44
N GLU A 203 9.99 14.83 41.86
CA GLU A 203 10.06 14.08 43.11
C GLU A 203 11.32 13.21 43.21
N VAL A 204 11.69 12.51 42.14
CA VAL A 204 12.91 11.69 42.10
C VAL A 204 14.14 12.56 42.12
N CYS A 205 14.14 13.68 41.40
CA CYS A 205 15.26 14.63 41.42
C CYS A 205 15.45 15.14 42.85
N THR A 206 14.46 15.82 43.44
CA THR A 206 14.57 16.38 44.79
C THR A 206 14.85 15.32 45.85
N SER A 207 14.04 14.26 45.95
CA SER A 207 14.19 13.29 47.05
C SER A 207 15.47 12.48 46.98
N THR A 208 15.95 12.16 45.78
CA THR A 208 17.15 11.32 45.62
C THR A 208 18.41 12.18 45.61
N THR A 209 18.43 13.34 44.95
CA THR A 209 19.60 14.21 44.95
C THR A 209 19.80 14.88 46.29
N ASP A 210 18.74 15.34 46.95
CA ASP A 210 18.86 16.03 48.24
C ASP A 210 19.27 15.04 49.34
N ARG A 211 18.73 13.81 49.33
CA ARG A 211 19.21 12.74 50.24
C ARG A 211 20.66 12.36 49.97
N LEU A 212 21.06 12.20 48.71
CA LEU A 212 22.45 11.90 48.37
C LEU A 212 23.37 13.04 48.80
N TYR A 213 22.98 14.30 48.59
CA TYR A 213 23.75 15.48 49.01
C TYR A 213 23.86 15.60 50.53
N CYS A 214 22.78 15.37 51.28
CA CYS A 214 22.79 15.32 52.74
C CYS A 214 23.66 14.17 53.29
N LEU A 215 23.62 13.00 52.67
CA LEU A 215 24.48 11.87 53.07
C LEU A 215 25.96 12.14 52.76
N GLN A 216 26.25 12.75 51.60
CA GLN A 216 27.60 13.14 51.20
C GLN A 216 28.20 14.18 52.17
N THR A 217 27.43 15.20 52.52
CA THR A 217 27.85 16.26 53.46
C THR A 217 28.03 15.73 54.89
N ALA A 218 27.13 14.87 55.36
CA ALA A 218 27.30 14.19 56.64
C ALA A 218 28.59 13.34 56.68
N ALA A 219 28.87 12.55 55.64
CA ALA A 219 30.08 11.74 55.56
C ALA A 219 31.38 12.58 55.56
N LEU A 220 31.38 13.72 54.85
CA LEU A 220 32.51 14.66 54.86
C LEU A 220 32.73 15.28 56.25
N SER A 221 31.66 15.64 56.95
CA SER A 221 31.74 16.19 58.32
C SER A 221 32.28 15.18 59.33
N ILE A 222 31.88 13.92 59.25
CA ILE A 222 32.39 12.82 60.08
C ILE A 222 33.89 12.65 59.84
N THR A 223 34.30 12.60 58.57
CA THR A 223 35.71 12.44 58.18
C THR A 223 36.58 13.61 58.65
N ALA A 224 36.07 14.85 58.54
CA ALA A 224 36.76 16.05 59.02
C ALA A 224 36.92 16.06 60.55
N ASN A 225 35.88 15.70 61.29
CA ASN A 225 35.94 15.59 62.75
C ASN A 225 36.89 14.47 63.20
N SER A 226 36.89 13.31 62.54
CA SER A 226 37.85 12.25 62.83
C SER A 226 39.30 12.69 62.60
N ARG A 227 39.58 13.46 61.53
CA ARG A 227 40.91 14.03 61.27
C ARG A 227 41.31 15.05 62.34
N LEU A 228 40.41 15.95 62.74
CA LEU A 228 40.67 16.93 63.80
C LEU A 228 40.94 16.27 65.15
N MET A 229 40.21 15.22 65.50
CA MET A 229 40.43 14.46 66.74
C MET A 229 41.77 13.72 66.72
N SER A 230 42.16 13.15 65.58
CA SER A 230 43.49 12.53 65.43
C SER A 230 44.62 13.54 65.61
N VAL A 231 44.50 14.74 65.01
CA VAL A 231 45.51 15.81 65.13
C VAL A 231 45.58 16.34 66.56
N ARG A 232 44.43 16.54 67.22
CA ARG A 232 44.37 16.91 68.65
C ARG A 232 45.03 15.86 69.54
N SER A 233 44.79 14.58 69.30
CA SER A 233 45.40 13.50 70.09
C SER A 233 46.92 13.45 69.93
N ILE A 234 47.43 13.72 68.72
CA ILE A 234 48.88 13.82 68.46
C ILE A 234 49.48 15.03 69.18
N LEU A 235 48.84 16.21 69.09
CA LEU A 235 49.28 17.43 69.78
C LEU A 235 49.30 17.27 71.30
N ILE A 236 48.26 16.67 71.88
CA ILE A 236 48.17 16.39 73.31
C ILE A 236 49.28 15.41 73.73
N GLY A 237 49.50 14.33 72.96
CA GLY A 237 50.61 13.40 73.21
C GLY A 237 51.98 14.07 73.14
N HIS A 238 52.18 15.00 72.20
CA HIS A 238 53.44 15.75 72.07
C HIS A 238 53.66 16.72 73.24
N VAL A 239 52.60 17.35 73.76
CA VAL A 239 52.66 18.20 74.96
C VAL A 239 52.97 17.37 76.21
N TYR A 240 52.34 16.20 76.37
CA TYR A 240 52.62 15.29 77.49
C TYR A 240 54.04 14.71 77.44
N MET A 241 54.53 14.30 76.26
CA MET A 241 55.91 13.80 76.10
C MET A 241 56.95 14.88 76.40
N ARG A 242 56.67 16.15 76.07
CA ARG A 242 57.57 17.27 76.34
C ARG A 242 57.59 17.71 77.81
N ALA A 243 56.55 17.35 78.58
CA ALA A 243 56.47 17.57 80.02
C ALA A 243 57.10 16.43 80.86
N LEU A 244 57.32 15.25 80.27
CA LEU A 244 57.88 14.07 80.95
C LEU A 244 59.39 13.85 80.75
N ILE A 245 60.09 14.74 80.04
CA ILE A 245 61.56 14.70 79.94
C ILE A 245 62.12 15.52 81.12
N PRO A 246 62.72 14.89 82.15
CA PRO A 246 63.38 15.62 83.22
C PRO A 246 64.69 16.22 82.70
N LEU A 247 64.99 17.45 83.12
CA LEU A 247 66.30 18.10 83.01
C LEU A 247 67.39 17.27 83.69
#